data_AF-K1V4P6-F1
#
_entry.id   AF-K1V4P6-F1
#
_cell.length_a   1.000
_cell.length_b   1.000
_cell.length_c   1.000
_cell.angle_alpha   90.00
_cell.angle_beta   90.00
_cell.angle_gamma   90.00
#
_symmetry.space_group_name_H-M   'P 1'
#
loop_
_entity.id
_entity.type
_entity.pdbx_description
1 polymer ?
#
loop_
_entity_poly.entity_id
_entity_poly.type
_entity_poly.pdbx_seq_one_letter_code
_entity_poly.pdbx_strand_id
1 'polypeptide(L)'
;MFLPTTIKEVRERGWDQLDVILFSGDAYIDHPAFGPAVVGRLLEAEGYRVAIVPQPNWRDDLRDFTKLGAPRLFLGISAGSMDSMVNHYTANLRLRHDDAYTPGGKAGFRP
;
A
#
# COMPACT_ATOMS: atom_id res chain seq x y z
N MET A 1 10.93 12.40 0.10
CA MET A 1 9.57 12.66 0.63
C MET A 1 8.70 11.46 0.29
N PHE A 2 8.02 10.81 1.26
CA PHE A 2 7.16 9.62 1.04
C PHE A 2 6.06 9.84 0.01
N LEU A 3 5.54 8.81 -0.67
CA LEU A 3 4.31 8.95 -1.47
C LEU A 3 3.12 9.29 -0.53
N PRO A 4 2.15 10.11 -0.98
CA PRO A 4 0.98 10.42 -0.17
C PRO A 4 0.12 9.18 0.03
N THR A 5 -0.43 9.04 1.24
CA THR A 5 -1.31 7.95 1.67
C THR A 5 -2.70 8.46 2.09
N THR A 6 -2.84 9.77 2.24
CA THR A 6 -4.06 10.45 2.67
C THR A 6 -4.45 11.59 1.73
N ILE A 7 -5.73 11.94 1.69
CA ILE A 7 -6.23 13.08 0.92
C ILE A 7 -5.62 14.41 1.38
N LYS A 8 -5.22 14.51 2.65
CA LYS A 8 -4.57 15.69 3.20
C LYS A 8 -3.20 15.90 2.55
N GLU A 9 -2.37 14.86 2.50
CA GLU A 9 -1.05 14.92 1.87
C GLU A 9 -1.15 15.19 0.36
N VAL A 10 -2.17 14.65 -0.31
CA VAL A 10 -2.45 14.95 -1.73
C VAL A 10 -2.73 16.45 -1.92
N ARG A 11 -3.57 17.05 -1.06
CA ARG A 11 -3.87 18.48 -1.10
C ARG A 11 -2.68 19.35 -0.73
N GLU A 12 -1.84 18.93 0.22
CA GLU A 12 -0.59 19.62 0.58
C GLU A 12 0.39 19.71 -0.60
N ARG A 13 0.31 18.76 -1.56
CA ARG A 13 1.06 18.80 -2.82
C ARG A 13 0.40 19.66 -3.90
N GLY A 14 -0.76 20.26 -3.63
CA GLY A 14 -1.53 21.03 -4.61
C GLY A 14 -2.12 20.17 -5.73
N TRP A 15 -2.40 18.88 -5.46
CA TRP A 15 -2.98 17.98 -6.44
C TRP A 15 -4.49 17.88 -6.26
N ASP A 16 -5.24 18.27 -7.28
CA ASP A 16 -6.71 18.12 -7.29
C ASP A 16 -7.17 16.71 -7.70
N GLN A 17 -6.30 15.97 -8.40
CA GLN A 17 -6.55 14.61 -8.87
C GLN A 17 -5.24 13.82 -8.97
N LEU A 18 -5.31 12.53 -8.64
CA LEU A 18 -4.23 11.55 -8.79
C LEU A 18 -4.28 10.88 -10.17
N ASP A 19 -3.10 10.58 -10.72
CA ASP A 19 -2.98 9.80 -11.95
C ASP A 19 -3.08 8.31 -11.67
N VAL A 20 -2.42 7.85 -10.61
CA VAL A 20 -2.31 6.44 -10.23
C VAL A 20 -2.49 6.30 -8.72
N ILE A 21 -3.29 5.31 -8.30
CA ILE A 21 -3.37 4.90 -6.90
C ILE A 21 -2.90 3.45 -6.81
N LEU A 22 -1.93 3.19 -5.95
CA LEU A 22 -1.39 1.87 -5.69
C LEU A 22 -1.99 1.32 -4.39
N PHE A 23 -2.52 0.11 -4.42
CA PHE A 23 -2.89 -0.65 -3.24
C PHE A 23 -1.83 -1.71 -2.96
N SER A 24 -1.42 -1.80 -1.70
CA SER A 24 -0.42 -2.78 -1.25
C SER A 24 -0.95 -3.58 -0.07
N GLY A 25 -0.79 -4.91 -0.11
CA GLY A 25 -1.02 -5.78 1.04
C GLY A 25 0.05 -5.69 2.14
N ASP A 26 1.22 -5.11 1.84
CA ASP A 26 2.24 -4.77 2.84
C ASP A 26 2.01 -3.36 3.41
N ALA A 27 2.55 -3.10 4.61
CA ALA A 27 2.75 -1.73 5.06
C ALA A 27 3.63 -0.94 4.07
N TYR A 28 3.41 0.36 3.96
CA TYR A 28 4.21 1.19 3.07
C TYR A 28 5.58 1.46 3.68
N ILE A 29 6.59 0.79 3.15
CA ILE A 29 8.00 1.04 3.41
C ILE A 29 8.63 1.51 2.10
N ASP A 30 9.17 2.72 2.11
CA ASP A 30 9.78 3.32 0.93
C ASP A 30 11.20 2.79 0.73
N HIS A 31 11.29 1.53 0.28
CA HIS A 31 12.54 0.80 0.14
C HIS A 31 12.52 -0.07 -1.14
N PRO A 32 13.64 -0.21 -1.86
CA PRO A 32 13.69 -0.95 -3.14
C PRO A 32 13.33 -2.44 -3.05
N ALA A 33 13.31 -3.00 -1.84
CA ALA A 33 12.82 -4.36 -1.60
C ALA A 33 11.28 -4.50 -1.73
N PHE A 34 10.54 -3.39 -1.80
CA PHE A 34 9.08 -3.37 -1.89
C PHE A 34 8.65 -2.94 -3.29
N GLY A 35 8.07 -3.88 -4.04
CA GLY A 35 7.63 -3.65 -5.42
C GLY A 35 6.73 -2.42 -5.59
N PRO A 36 5.67 -2.24 -4.77
CA PRO A 36 4.81 -1.05 -4.85
C PRO A 36 5.56 0.27 -4.62
N ALA A 37 6.59 0.29 -3.78
CA ALA A 37 7.42 1.46 -3.56
C ALA A 37 8.25 1.78 -4.81
N VAL A 38 8.92 0.78 -5.39
CA VAL A 38 9.71 0.95 -6.62
C VAL A 38 8.84 1.47 -7.77
N VAL A 39 7.68 0.83 -8.00
CA VAL A 39 6.75 1.24 -9.06
C VAL A 39 6.24 2.65 -8.82
N GLY A 40 5.81 2.97 -7.60
CA GLY A 40 5.30 4.29 -7.27
C GLY A 40 6.35 5.39 -7.44
N ARG A 41 7.61 5.12 -7.07
CA ARG A 41 8.72 6.06 -7.26
C ARG A 41 9.12 6.26 -8.70
N LEU A 42 9.12 5.20 -9.50
CA LEU A 42 9.38 5.31 -10.92
C LEU A 42 8.31 6.19 -11.59
N LEU A 43 7.03 5.93 -11.30
CA LEU A 43 5.93 6.73 -11.85
C LEU A 43 5.98 8.19 -11.37
N GLU A 44 6.29 8.44 -10.10
CA GLU A 44 6.47 9.81 -9.59
C GLU A 44 7.65 10.52 -10.28
N ALA A 45 8.77 9.81 -10.54
CA ALA A 45 9.93 10.36 -11.26
C ALA A 45 9.61 10.71 -12.72
N GLU A 46 8.70 9.96 -13.36
CA GLU A 46 8.16 10.27 -14.70
C GLU A 46 7.10 11.39 -14.68
N GLY A 47 6.87 12.02 -13.52
CA GLY A 47 6.00 13.19 -13.37
C GLY A 47 4.53 12.88 -13.09
N TYR A 48 4.17 11.62 -12.82
CA TYR A 48 2.81 11.26 -12.45
C TYR A 48 2.50 11.56 -10.98
N ARG A 49 1.24 11.90 -10.71
CA ARG A 49 0.71 12.10 -9.37
C ARG A 49 0.28 10.75 -8.79
N VAL A 50 1.14 10.16 -7.98
CA VAL A 50 0.95 8.81 -7.44
C VAL A 50 0.63 8.87 -5.95
N ALA A 51 -0.32 8.05 -5.51
CA ALA A 51 -0.56 7.77 -4.09
C ALA A 51 -0.50 6.27 -3.82
N ILE A 52 -0.27 5.91 -2.56
CA ILE A 52 -0.28 4.51 -2.12
C ILE A 52 -1.20 4.32 -0.90
N VAL A 53 -2.04 3.29 -0.95
CA VAL A 53 -2.89 2.84 0.14
C VAL A 53 -2.34 1.50 0.63
N PRO A 54 -1.54 1.49 1.70
CA PRO A 54 -1.05 0.25 2.31
C PRO A 54 -2.12 -0.38 3.19
N GLN A 55 -2.16 -1.71 3.22
CA GLN A 55 -3.03 -2.53 4.07
C GLN A 55 -4.47 -1.98 4.16
N PRO A 56 -5.17 -1.81 3.02
CA PRO A 56 -6.51 -1.25 3.04
C PRO A 56 -7.44 -2.13 3.87
N ASN A 57 -8.25 -1.52 4.73
CA ASN A 57 -9.30 -2.23 5.44
C ASN A 57 -10.43 -2.58 4.48
N TRP A 58 -10.72 -3.87 4.34
CA TRP A 58 -11.78 -4.40 3.47
C TRP A 58 -13.02 -4.85 4.23
N ARG A 59 -12.97 -4.83 5.58
CA ARG A 59 -14.04 -5.33 6.44
C ARG A 59 -14.99 -4.24 6.94
N ASP A 60 -14.73 -2.98 6.59
CA ASP A 60 -15.48 -1.81 7.05
C ASP A 60 -16.33 -1.18 5.94
N ASP A 61 -16.48 0.16 5.95
CA ASP A 61 -17.24 0.93 4.98
C ASP A 61 -16.49 1.15 3.65
N LEU A 62 -15.40 0.42 3.40
CA LEU A 62 -14.58 0.50 2.17
C LEU A 62 -13.98 1.90 1.95
N ARG A 63 -13.83 2.69 3.01
CA ARG A 63 -13.34 4.06 2.92
C ARG A 63 -11.90 4.14 2.42
N ASP A 64 -11.08 3.14 2.71
CA ASP A 64 -9.71 3.06 2.19
C ASP A 64 -9.66 2.97 0.66
N PHE A 65 -10.70 2.43 0.03
CA PHE A 65 -10.80 2.32 -1.43
C PHE A 65 -11.38 3.58 -2.09
N THR A 66 -12.09 4.42 -1.33
CA THR A 66 -12.84 5.57 -1.88
C THR A 66 -12.27 6.93 -1.48
N LYS A 67 -11.52 7.03 -0.37
CA LYS A 67 -11.04 8.31 0.22
C LYS A 67 -10.17 9.17 -0.68
N LEU A 68 -9.50 8.56 -1.68
CA LEU A 68 -8.61 9.25 -2.62
C LEU A 68 -9.30 9.60 -3.95
N GLY A 69 -10.57 9.22 -4.12
CA GLY A 69 -11.31 9.39 -5.37
C GLY A 69 -10.83 8.47 -6.49
N ALA A 70 -11.37 8.68 -7.70
CA ALA A 70 -11.00 7.91 -8.88
C ALA A 70 -9.71 8.48 -9.51
N PRO A 71 -8.71 7.62 -9.81
CA PRO A 71 -7.50 8.06 -10.52
C PRO A 71 -7.82 8.42 -11.97
N ARG A 72 -6.99 9.27 -12.58
CA ARG A 72 -7.12 9.62 -14.00
C ARG A 72 -6.73 8.47 -14.92
N LEU A 73 -5.76 7.64 -14.54
CA LEU A 73 -5.23 6.57 -15.38
C LEU A 73 -5.66 5.19 -14.90
N PHE A 74 -5.18 4.74 -13.74
CA PHE A 74 -5.48 3.38 -13.26
C PHE A 74 -5.27 3.18 -11.76
N LEU A 75 -5.80 2.06 -11.27
CA LEU A 75 -5.51 1.48 -9.96
C LEU A 75 -4.51 0.34 -10.13
N GLY A 76 -3.39 0.38 -9.40
CA GLY A 76 -2.44 -0.73 -9.32
C GLY A 76 -2.68 -1.49 -8.02
N ILE A 77 -2.79 -2.82 -8.06
CA ILE A 77 -3.05 -3.64 -6.87
C ILE A 77 -1.95 -4.68 -6.75
N SER A 78 -1.34 -4.77 -5.57
CA SER A 78 -0.33 -5.78 -5.24
C SER A 78 -0.62 -6.39 -3.88
N ALA A 79 -0.47 -7.72 -3.78
CA ALA A 79 -0.55 -8.44 -2.50
C ALA A 79 0.62 -8.12 -1.55
N GLY A 80 1.64 -7.39 -2.04
CA GLY A 80 2.89 -7.15 -1.32
C GLY A 80 4.03 -8.01 -1.83
N SER A 81 5.15 -7.92 -1.14
CA SER A 81 6.45 -8.51 -1.47
C SER A 81 6.62 -9.90 -0.84
N MET A 82 5.73 -10.26 0.08
CA MET A 82 5.76 -11.52 0.81
C MET A 82 4.43 -12.26 0.63
N ASP A 83 4.53 -13.53 0.28
CA ASP A 83 3.39 -14.43 0.16
C ASP A 83 2.72 -14.65 1.53
N SER A 84 1.38 -14.68 1.52
CA SER A 84 0.58 -14.81 2.75
C SER A 84 0.82 -16.14 3.47
N MET A 85 1.16 -17.22 2.75
CA MET A 85 1.50 -18.52 3.34
C MET A 85 2.80 -18.43 4.14
N VAL A 86 3.81 -17.74 3.64
CA VAL A 86 5.11 -17.57 4.31
C VAL A 86 5.00 -16.65 5.54
N ASN A 87 4.04 -15.73 5.52
CA ASN A 87 3.82 -14.80 6.62
C ASN A 87 2.95 -15.40 7.73
N HIS A 88 1.92 -16.18 7.37
CA HIS A 88 1.08 -16.88 8.36
C HIS A 88 1.70 -18.18 8.84
N TYR A 89 2.63 -18.80 8.11
CA TYR A 89 3.16 -20.10 8.45
C TYR A 89 4.69 -20.12 8.42
N THR A 90 5.29 -20.73 9.44
CA THR A 90 6.69 -21.13 9.41
C THR A 90 6.92 -22.17 8.30
N ALA A 91 8.17 -22.40 7.89
CA ALA A 91 8.53 -23.46 6.92
C ALA A 91 8.01 -24.86 7.31
N ASN A 92 7.65 -25.07 8.59
CA ASN A 92 7.04 -26.29 9.13
C ASN A 92 5.51 -26.21 9.26
N LEU A 93 4.82 -25.33 8.52
CA LEU A 93 3.36 -25.18 8.51
C LEU A 93 2.72 -24.84 9.89
N ARG A 94 3.49 -24.23 10.80
CA ARG A 94 2.93 -23.70 12.07
C ARG A 94 2.58 -22.22 11.95
N LEU A 95 1.44 -21.81 12.51
CA LEU A 95 1.01 -20.41 12.53
C LEU A 95 2.09 -19.50 13.14
N ARG A 96 2.56 -18.49 12.41
CA ARG A 96 3.40 -17.41 12.93
C ARG A 96 2.51 -16.41 13.65
N HIS A 97 2.90 -16.07 14.87
CA HIS A 97 2.15 -15.16 15.74
C HIS A 97 2.51 -13.68 15.49
N ASP A 98 3.60 -13.43 14.73
CA ASP A 98 4.18 -12.10 14.52
C ASP A 98 4.29 -11.79 13.01
N ASP A 99 3.67 -10.69 12.57
CA ASP A 99 3.78 -10.18 11.19
C ASP A 99 4.88 -9.12 11.12
N ALA A 100 6.04 -9.49 10.56
CA ALA A 100 7.23 -8.65 10.52
C ALA A 100 7.07 -7.35 9.71
N TYR A 101 5.98 -7.20 8.95
CA TYR A 101 5.75 -6.07 8.06
C TYR A 101 4.48 -5.28 8.40
N THR A 102 3.92 -5.47 9.59
CA THR A 102 2.83 -4.66 10.13
C THR A 102 3.37 -3.76 11.26
N PRO A 103 3.01 -2.46 11.34
CA PRO A 103 3.43 -1.59 12.43
C PRO A 103 3.06 -2.20 13.79
N GLY A 104 4.06 -2.56 14.60
CA GLY A 104 3.86 -3.17 15.92
C GLY A 104 3.65 -4.69 15.94
N GLY A 105 3.93 -5.41 14.84
CA GLY A 105 4.01 -6.88 14.83
C GLY A 105 2.67 -7.63 14.94
N LYS A 106 1.54 -6.91 14.95
CA LYS A 106 0.21 -7.51 15.13
C LYS A 106 -0.26 -8.20 13.86
N ALA A 107 -0.68 -9.46 13.98
CA ALA A 107 -1.33 -10.20 12.91
C ALA A 107 -2.75 -9.68 12.63
N GLY A 108 -3.22 -9.81 11.37
CA GLY A 108 -4.62 -9.57 10.98
C GLY A 108 -4.90 -8.28 10.20
N PHE A 109 -3.87 -7.50 9.84
CA PHE A 109 -4.00 -6.27 9.05
C PHE A 109 -3.88 -6.48 7.53
N ARG A 110 -3.43 -7.66 7.09
CA ARG A 110 -3.43 -8.03 5.67
C ARG A 110 -4.80 -8.58 5.26
N PRO A 111 -5.29 -8.25 4.04
CA PRO A 111 -6.53 -8.80 3.52
C PRO A 111 -6.58 -10.32 3.41
#